data_AF-A0A8S3BN58-F1
#
_entry.id   AF-A0A8S3BN58-F1
#
_cell.length_a   1.000
_cell.length_b   1.000
_cell.length_c   1.000
_cell.angle_alpha   90.00
_cell.angle_beta   90.00
_cell.angle_gamma   90.00
#
_symmetry.space_group_name_H-M   'P 1'
#
loop_
_entity.id
_entity.type
_entity.pdbx_description
1 polymer ?
#
loop_
_entity_poly.entity_id
_entity_poly.type
_entity_poly.pdbx_seq_one_letter_code
_entity_poly.pdbx_strand_id
1 'polypeptide(L)' 'DIDDDIQMSEFALQKNVPLELADLGLLATVGRQTIHVYDKLCVVVLSTDNGEIRPMLRIPDHFLR' A
#
# COMPACT_ATOMS: atom_id res chain seq x y z
N ASP A 1 24.49 -10.12 -15.52
CA ASP A 1 24.12 -11.13 -14.51
C ASP A 1 23.30 -10.45 -13.45
N ILE A 2 22.00 -10.75 -13.41
CA ILE A 2 21.02 -10.12 -12.47
C ILE A 2 21.30 -10.56 -11.03
N ASP A 3 22.06 -11.64 -10.85
CA ASP A 3 22.43 -12.21 -9.56
C ASP A 3 23.40 -11.33 -8.75
N ASP A 4 24.01 -10.30 -9.36
CA ASP A 4 24.92 -9.37 -8.69
C ASP A 4 24.22 -8.10 -8.14
N ASP A 5 23.00 -7.80 -8.58
CA ASP A 5 22.34 -6.51 -8.29
C ASP A 5 21.56 -6.51 -6.96
N ILE A 6 21.23 -7.68 -6.43
CA ILE A 6 20.47 -7.83 -5.17
C ILE A 6 21.21 -8.84 -4.29
N GLN A 7 22.07 -8.37 -3.40
CA GLN A 7 22.61 -9.23 -2.35
C GLN A 7 21.45 -9.70 -1.47
N MET A 8 21.30 -11.03 -1.32
CA MET A 8 20.17 -11.67 -0.60
C MET A 8 19.96 -11.22 0.87
N SER A 9 20.87 -10.40 1.41
CA SER A 9 20.85 -9.84 2.76
C SER A 9 20.64 -8.33 2.83
N GLU A 10 20.60 -7.62 1.69
CA GLU A 10 20.35 -6.19 1.65
C GLU A 10 18.84 -5.93 1.55
N PHE A 11 18.33 -5.00 2.35
CA PHE A 11 16.90 -4.72 2.42
C PHE A 11 16.40 -4.13 1.11
N ALA A 12 15.93 -4.99 0.21
CA ALA A 12 15.40 -4.62 -1.10
C ALA A 12 14.28 -3.57 -1.03
N LEU A 13 13.53 -3.54 0.07
CA LEU A 13 12.49 -2.56 0.36
C LEU A 13 12.62 -2.02 1.78
N GLN A 14 12.36 -0.73 1.96
CA GLN A 14 12.37 -0.08 3.25
C GLN A 14 10.99 -0.11 3.93
N LYS A 15 10.97 -0.37 5.23
CA LYS A 15 9.74 -0.33 6.03
C LYS A 15 9.18 1.10 6.07
N ASN A 16 7.86 1.24 6.05
CA ASN A 16 7.12 2.50 6.08
C ASN A 16 7.25 3.36 4.80
N VAL A 17 7.78 2.79 3.72
CA VAL A 17 7.74 3.42 2.39
C VAL A 17 6.52 2.87 1.64
N PRO A 18 5.70 3.72 1.00
CA PRO A 18 4.62 3.27 0.12
C PRO A 18 5.17 2.39 -0.99
N LEU A 19 4.46 1.31 -1.32
CA LEU A 19 4.85 0.45 -2.44
C LEU A 19 4.47 1.10 -3.76
N GLU A 20 5.44 1.16 -4.68
CA GLU A 20 5.24 1.58 -6.06
C GLU A 20 5.25 0.37 -7.00
N LEU A 21 4.90 0.59 -8.28
CA LEU A 21 4.86 -0.47 -9.29
C LEU A 21 6.22 -1.15 -9.48
N ALA A 22 7.33 -0.40 -9.35
CA ALA A 22 8.68 -0.95 -9.45
C ALA A 22 8.96 -1.97 -8.33
N ASP A 23 8.44 -1.74 -7.13
CA ASP A 23 8.62 -2.61 -5.97
C ASP A 23 7.92 -3.96 -6.16
N LEU A 24 6.79 -3.99 -6.88
CA LEU A 24 6.10 -5.23 -7.22
C LEU A 24 6.95 -6.12 -8.14
N GLY A 25 7.69 -5.50 -9.07
CA GLY A 25 8.65 -6.20 -9.92
C GLY A 25 9.80 -6.77 -9.11
N LEU A 26 10.34 -5.99 -8.17
CA LEU A 26 11.39 -6.43 -7.26
C LEU A 26 10.95 -7.62 -6.40
N LEU A 27 9.74 -7.56 -5.84
CA LEU A 27 9.12 -8.64 -5.05
C LEU A 27 8.94 -9.92 -5.86
N ALA A 28 8.52 -9.80 -7.13
CA ALA A 28 8.39 -10.93 -8.03
C ALA A 28 9.75 -11.59 -8.33
N THR A 29 10.80 -10.78 -8.56
CA THR A 29 12.16 -11.26 -8.79
C THR A 29 12.72 -12.05 -7.61
N VAL A 30 12.42 -11.63 -6.37
CA VAL A 30 12.82 -12.38 -5.16
C VAL A 30 11.87 -13.53 -4.80
N GLY A 31 10.94 -13.90 -5.69
CA GLY A 31 10.04 -15.04 -5.53
C GLY A 31 8.94 -14.86 -4.47
N ARG A 32 8.62 -13.62 -4.08
CA ARG A 32 7.58 -13.33 -3.08
C ARG A 32 6.23 -13.11 -3.74
N GLN A 33 5.32 -14.07 -3.56
CA GLN A 33 3.95 -13.99 -4.08
C GLN A 33 2.99 -13.24 -3.14
N THR A 34 3.31 -13.19 -1.85
CA THR A 34 2.52 -12.54 -0.82
C THR A 34 3.42 -11.75 0.11
N ILE A 35 2.98 -10.56 0.52
CA ILE A 35 3.69 -9.69 1.45
C ILE A 35 2.76 -9.19 2.54
N HIS A 36 3.34 -8.85 3.69
CA HIS A 36 2.62 -8.18 4.77
C HIS A 36 2.71 -6.66 4.57
N VAL A 37 1.56 -6.00 4.49
CA VAL A 37 1.44 -4.54 4.41
C VAL A 37 0.60 -4.03 5.58
N TYR A 38 0.69 -2.74 5.88
CA TYR A 38 -0.19 -2.12 6.84
C TYR A 38 -1.64 -2.11 6.33
N ASP A 39 -2.59 -2.29 7.25
CA ASP A 39 -4.01 -2.19 6.93
C ASP A 39 -4.37 -0.79 6.42
N LYS A 40 -5.34 -0.73 5.50
CA LYS A 40 -5.85 0.55 5.03
C LYS A 40 -6.60 1.26 6.16
N LEU A 41 -6.37 2.56 6.32
CA LEU A 41 -7.11 3.38 7.27
C LEU A 41 -8.58 3.45 6.85
N CYS A 42 -9.48 3.03 7.73
CA CYS A 42 -10.92 3.16 7.55
C CYS A 42 -11.40 4.51 8.05
N VAL A 43 -11.84 5.39 7.15
CA VAL A 43 -12.31 6.75 7.47
C VAL A 43 -13.81 6.87 7.19
N VAL A 44 -14.58 7.23 8.21
CA VAL A 44 -16.02 7.52 8.08
C VAL A 44 -16.19 9.03 7.88
N VAL A 45 -16.81 9.43 6.77
CA VAL A 45 -17.09 10.83 6.47
C VAL A 45 -18.59 11.07 6.64
N LEU A 46 -18.95 11.98 7.54
CA LEU A 46 -20.33 12.38 7.80
C LEU A 46 -20.60 13.71 7.08
N SER A 47 -21.68 13.76 6.30
CA SER A 47 -22.21 15.02 5.76
C SER A 47 -23.58 15.27 6.37
N THR A 48 -23.82 16.52 6.79
CA THR A 48 -25.10 16.95 7.34
C THR A 48 -25.71 17.98 6.41
N ASP A 49 -26.92 17.70 5.95
CA ASP A 49 -27.76 18.66 5.21
C ASP A 49 -29.16 18.65 5.84
N ASN A 50 -29.69 19.84 6.15
CA ASN A 50 -31.03 20.06 6.74
C ASN A 50 -31.41 19.14 7.94
N GLY A 51 -30.43 18.68 8.73
CA GLY A 51 -30.66 17.83 9.91
C GLY A 51 -30.67 16.32 9.64
N GLU A 52 -30.49 15.89 8.39
CA GLU A 52 -30.32 14.48 8.03
C GLU A 52 -28.82 14.13 8.03
N ILE A 53 -28.41 13.13 8.81
CA ILE A 53 -27.03 12.62 8.82
C ILE A 53 -26.93 11.51 7.78
N ARG A 54 -26.08 11.70 6.75
CA ARG A 54 -25.78 10.65 5.76
C ARG A 54 -24.35 10.15 5.97
N PRO A 55 -24.17 8.97 6.59
CA PRO A 55 -22.84 8.37 6.69
C PRO A 55 -22.38 7.92 5.30
N MET A 56 -21.24 8.44 4.87
CA MET A 56 -20.53 7.96 3.69
C MET A 56 -19.25 7.28 4.14
N LEU A 57 -19.13 5.97 3.91
CA LEU A 57 -17.84 5.31 3.98
C LEU A 57 -17.01 5.77 2.78
N ARG A 58 -15.94 6.52 3.04
CA ARG A 58 -15.00 6.94 1.99
C ARG A 58 -13.63 6.38 2.30
N ILE A 59 -13.11 5.58 1.39
CA ILE A 59 -11.70 5.21 1.39
C ILE A 59 -10.97 6.42 0.79
N PRO A 60 -10.03 7.09 1.49
CA PRO A 60 -9.34 8.23 0.92
C PRO A 60 -8.58 7.84 -0.35
N ASP A 61 -8.63 8.68 -1.39
CA ASP A 61 -8.11 8.36 -2.73
C ASP A 61 -6.61 8.04 -2.76
N HIS A 62 -5.84 8.53 -1.78
CA HIS A 62 -4.42 8.22 -1.62
C HIS A 62 -4.13 6.80 -1.11
N PHE A 63 -5.15 6.03 -0.69
CA PHE A 63 -5.06 4.60 -0.39
C PHE A 63 -5.57 3.71 -1.54
N LEU A 64 -6.00 4.30 -2.65
CA LEU A 64 -6.52 3.62 -3.85
C LEU A 64 -5.55 3.65 -5.04
N ARG A 65 -4.38 4.27 -4.88
CA ARG A 65 -3.29 4.24 -5.87
C ARG A 65 -2.30 3.14 -5.58
#